data_AF-A0A956HQW4-F1
#
_entry.id   AF-A0A956HQW4-F1
#
_cell.length_a   1.000
_cell.length_b   1.000
_cell.length_c   1.000
_cell.angle_alpha   90.00
_cell.angle_beta   90.00
_cell.angle_gamma   90.00
#
_symmetry.space_group_name_H-M   'P 1'
#
loop_
_entity.id
_entity.type
_entity.pdbx_description
1 polymer ?
#
loop_
_entity_poly.entity_id
_entity_poly.type
_entity_poly.pdbx_seq_one_letter_code
_entity_poly.pdbx_strand_id
1 'polypeptide(L)'
;DRSRRQDPEFLALNPMGQVPVIDDGGVVLADSNAILVYLARRYDRAGRWYPVDEPAQAARVQRWLSIAAGELRYGPAFARAAKVFGVAIDEALTQSTSARVLALLERSLAGAAFLVGDGPTIADVALYTYTAHAPEGGLSLAPYPNLRAWLERVEALPGFVAMLRSAA
;
A
#
# COMPACT_ATOMS: atom_id res chain seq x y z
N ASP A 1 -8.95 17.40 -7.15
CA ASP A 1 -8.04 18.51 -7.49
C ASP A 1 -6.88 18.55 -6.49
N ARG A 2 -5.63 18.72 -6.94
CA ARG A 2 -4.43 18.75 -6.08
C ARG A 2 -4.26 20.11 -5.39
N SER A 3 -4.72 21.19 -6.02
CA SER A 3 -4.64 22.56 -5.46
C SER A 3 -5.42 22.68 -4.15
N ARG A 4 -6.61 22.07 -4.10
CA ARG A 4 -7.52 22.05 -2.94
C ARG A 4 -6.93 21.48 -1.66
N ARG A 5 -5.82 20.73 -1.75
CA ARG A 5 -5.14 20.20 -0.56
C ARG A 5 -4.42 21.27 0.24
N GLN A 6 -4.29 22.48 -0.30
CA GLN A 6 -3.70 23.64 0.38
C GLN A 6 -4.78 24.60 0.90
N ASP A 7 -6.06 24.34 0.63
CA ASP A 7 -7.15 25.15 1.15
C ASP A 7 -7.19 25.04 2.68
N PRO A 8 -7.48 26.13 3.41
CA PRO A 8 -7.55 26.11 4.88
C PRO A 8 -8.49 25.03 5.42
N GLU A 9 -9.60 24.77 4.73
CA GLU A 9 -10.56 23.72 5.09
C GLU A 9 -9.95 22.32 5.04
N PHE A 10 -9.13 22.02 4.03
CA PHE A 10 -8.47 20.71 3.94
C PHE A 10 -7.30 20.60 4.93
N LEU A 11 -6.55 21.68 5.12
CA LEU A 11 -5.45 21.72 6.09
C LEU A 11 -5.93 21.57 7.54
N ALA A 12 -7.17 21.99 7.84
CA ALA A 12 -7.81 21.72 9.12
C ALA A 12 -8.08 20.21 9.34
N LEU A 13 -8.26 19.43 8.27
CA LEU A 13 -8.42 17.97 8.34
C LEU A 13 -7.07 17.24 8.34
N ASN A 14 -6.12 17.70 7.54
CA ASN A 14 -4.75 17.18 7.49
C ASN A 14 -3.73 18.31 7.28
N PRO A 15 -3.00 18.72 8.32
CA PRO A 15 -1.99 19.77 8.23
C PRO A 15 -0.87 19.47 7.23
N MET A 16 -0.65 18.21 6.85
CA MET A 16 0.33 17.85 5.83
C MET A 16 -0.15 18.13 4.40
N GLY A 17 -1.42 18.46 4.19
CA GLY A 17 -1.99 18.71 2.85
C GLY A 17 -1.94 17.46 1.95
N GLN A 18 -2.05 16.26 2.56
CA GLN A 18 -1.94 14.98 1.88
C GLN A 18 -3.26 14.21 1.92
N VAL A 19 -3.48 13.39 0.89
CA VAL A 19 -4.52 12.35 0.90
C VAL A 19 -3.85 11.00 1.18
N PRO A 20 -4.57 10.03 1.78
CA PRO A 20 -5.99 10.08 2.16
C PRO A 20 -6.26 10.76 3.51
N VAL A 21 -7.52 11.15 3.68
CA VAL A 21 -8.17 11.52 4.94
C VAL A 21 -9.54 10.84 4.95
N ILE A 22 -9.99 10.33 6.10
CA ILE A 22 -11.36 9.84 6.29
C ILE A 22 -12.10 10.71 7.30
N ASP A 23 -13.42 10.78 7.16
CA ASP A 23 -14.36 11.15 8.22
C ASP A 23 -15.32 9.97 8.38
N ASP A 24 -15.18 9.23 9.49
CA ASP A 24 -16.02 8.09 9.82
C ASP A 24 -16.92 8.43 11.01
N GLY A 25 -18.01 9.13 10.73
CA GLY A 25 -19.01 9.52 11.75
C GLY A 25 -18.45 10.50 12.79
N GLY A 26 -17.61 11.45 12.36
CA GLY A 26 -16.97 12.44 13.22
C GLY A 26 -15.57 12.05 13.68
N VAL A 27 -15.11 10.82 13.41
CA VAL A 27 -13.70 10.44 13.58
C VAL A 27 -12.95 10.83 12.31
N VAL A 28 -12.22 11.94 12.38
CA VAL A 28 -11.38 12.42 11.29
C VAL A 28 -9.95 11.91 11.47
N LEU A 29 -9.44 11.17 10.48
CA LEU A 29 -8.10 10.59 10.53
C LEU A 29 -7.39 10.73 9.17
N ALA A 30 -6.14 11.17 9.21
CA ALA A 30 -5.21 11.15 8.08
C ALA A 30 -4.18 10.01 8.25
N ASP A 31 -3.38 9.76 7.21
CA ASP A 31 -2.43 8.63 7.08
C ASP A 31 -3.10 7.31 6.69
N SER A 32 -2.72 6.76 5.54
CA SER A 32 -3.35 5.56 4.99
C SER A 32 -3.19 4.33 5.88
N ASN A 33 -2.04 4.15 6.54
CA ASN A 33 -1.82 2.99 7.41
C ASN A 33 -2.62 3.13 8.71
N ALA A 34 -2.67 4.33 9.29
CA ALA A 34 -3.48 4.61 10.46
C ALA A 34 -4.98 4.38 10.17
N ILE A 35 -5.45 4.84 9.01
CA ILE A 35 -6.82 4.60 8.51
C ILE A 35 -7.10 3.10 8.39
N LEU A 36 -6.19 2.30 7.79
CA LEU A 36 -6.38 0.86 7.67
C LEU A 36 -6.47 0.16 9.04
N VAL A 37 -5.60 0.53 9.98
CA VAL A 37 -5.65 0.00 11.35
C VAL A 37 -6.98 0.35 12.03
N TYR A 38 -7.41 1.61 11.93
CA TYR A 38 -8.68 2.08 12.51
C TYR A 38 -9.87 1.30 11.94
N LEU A 39 -9.98 1.20 10.62
CA LEU A 39 -11.09 0.52 9.96
C LEU A 39 -11.12 -0.97 10.31
N ALA A 40 -9.96 -1.64 10.31
CA ALA A 40 -9.87 -3.04 10.72
C ALA A 40 -10.32 -3.24 12.17
N ARG A 41 -9.83 -2.42 13.12
CA ARG A 41 -10.20 -2.54 14.54
C ARG A 41 -11.65 -2.19 14.82
N ARG A 42 -12.25 -1.29 14.04
CA ARG A 42 -13.63 -0.82 14.25
C ARG A 42 -14.67 -1.75 13.64
N TYR A 43 -14.43 -2.22 12.42
CA TYR A 43 -15.44 -2.89 11.61
C TYR A 43 -15.23 -4.40 11.50
N ASP A 44 -13.99 -4.88 11.58
CA ASP A 44 -13.71 -6.32 11.53
C ASP A 44 -13.67 -6.95 12.93
N ARG A 45 -14.86 -7.24 13.46
CA ARG A 45 -15.02 -7.90 14.78
C ARG A 45 -14.37 -9.28 14.86
N ALA A 46 -14.11 -9.93 13.72
CA ALA A 46 -13.47 -11.24 13.68
C ALA A 46 -11.93 -11.16 13.72
N GLY A 47 -11.34 -9.96 13.66
CA GLY A 47 -9.90 -9.76 13.74
C GLY A 47 -9.11 -10.39 12.58
N ARG A 48 -9.73 -10.64 11.43
CA ARG A 48 -9.08 -11.26 10.27
C ARG A 48 -8.10 -10.30 9.59
N TRP A 49 -8.50 -9.04 9.42
CA TRP A 49 -7.72 -8.04 8.69
C TRP A 49 -6.56 -7.47 9.52
N TYR A 50 -6.69 -7.46 10.85
CA TYR A 50 -5.62 -7.09 11.77
C TYR A 50 -5.75 -7.90 13.08
N PRO A 51 -5.07 -9.07 13.19
CA PRO A 51 -5.24 -10.02 14.29
C PRO A 51 -4.51 -9.56 15.56
N VAL A 52 -5.06 -8.55 16.23
CA VAL A 52 -4.45 -7.91 17.41
C VAL A 52 -4.33 -8.82 18.64
N ASP A 53 -5.19 -9.84 18.73
CA ASP A 53 -5.15 -10.83 19.82
C ASP A 53 -4.02 -11.86 19.66
N GLU A 54 -3.34 -11.85 18.51
CA GLU A 54 -2.11 -12.61 18.27
C GLU A 54 -0.92 -11.66 18.08
N PRO A 55 -0.19 -11.31 19.16
CA PRO A 55 0.82 -10.25 19.12
C PRO A 55 1.88 -10.43 18.03
N ALA A 56 2.31 -11.67 17.78
CA ALA A 56 3.29 -11.98 16.75
C ALA A 56 2.74 -11.75 15.33
N GLN A 57 1.47 -12.06 15.08
CA GLN A 57 0.82 -11.79 13.78
C GLN A 57 0.59 -10.29 13.59
N ALA A 58 0.08 -9.61 14.62
CA ALA A 58 -0.09 -8.15 14.59
C ALA A 58 1.22 -7.41 14.31
N ALA A 59 2.33 -7.84 14.93
CA ALA A 59 3.66 -7.28 14.67
C ALA A 59 4.15 -7.54 13.24
N ARG A 60 3.85 -8.72 12.66
CA ARG A 60 4.16 -9.02 11.25
C ARG A 60 3.36 -8.13 10.29
N VAL A 61 2.08 -7.89 10.56
CA VAL A 61 1.26 -6.96 9.77
C VAL A 61 1.84 -5.54 9.87
N GLN A 62 2.16 -5.08 11.08
CA GLN A 62 2.74 -3.76 11.30
C GLN A 62 4.08 -3.59 10.56
N ARG A 63 4.93 -4.61 10.54
CA ARG A 63 6.19 -4.60 9.77
C ARG A 63 5.92 -4.34 8.28
N TRP A 64 4.91 -4.96 7.71
CA TRP A 64 4.53 -4.72 6.32
C TRP A 64 3.96 -3.32 6.08
N LEU A 65 3.15 -2.79 7.00
CA LEU A 65 2.70 -1.39 6.94
C LEU A 65 3.90 -0.42 6.92
N SER A 66 4.93 -0.68 7.74
CA SER A 66 6.17 0.11 7.71
C SER A 66 6.91 0.00 6.38
N ILE A 67 6.98 -1.19 5.78
CA ILE A 67 7.57 -1.39 4.43
C ILE A 67 6.77 -0.65 3.36
N ALA A 68 5.44 -0.62 3.46
CA ALA A 68 4.58 0.14 2.55
C ALA A 68 4.85 1.65 2.63
N ALA A 69 4.99 2.20 3.85
CA ALA A 69 5.31 3.61 4.07
C ALA A 69 6.76 3.97 3.74
N GLY A 70 7.67 3.00 3.84
CA GLY A 70 9.09 3.13 3.52
C GLY A 70 9.40 2.68 2.10
N GLU A 71 10.02 1.52 1.96
CA GLU A 71 10.61 1.02 0.73
C GLU A 71 9.64 0.98 -0.45
N LEU A 72 8.38 0.62 -0.24
CA LEU A 72 7.43 0.53 -1.34
C LEU A 72 7.04 1.93 -1.85
N ARG A 73 6.89 2.89 -0.93
CA ARG A 73 6.65 4.30 -1.25
C ARG A 73 7.85 4.92 -1.97
N TYR A 74 9.06 4.78 -1.41
CA TYR A 74 10.26 5.42 -1.95
C TYR A 74 10.91 4.66 -3.12
N GLY A 75 10.47 3.43 -3.38
CA GLY A 75 10.82 2.66 -4.58
C GLY A 75 9.70 2.72 -5.62
N PRO A 76 8.86 1.68 -5.78
CA PRO A 76 7.90 1.58 -6.88
C PRO A 76 6.93 2.76 -7.00
N ALA A 77 6.41 3.28 -5.89
CA ALA A 77 5.47 4.41 -5.95
C ALA A 77 6.14 5.68 -6.47
N PHE A 78 7.37 5.97 -6.05
CA PHE A 78 8.15 7.12 -6.52
C PHE A 78 8.62 6.95 -7.97
N ALA A 79 9.02 5.74 -8.39
CA ALA A 79 9.32 5.44 -9.78
C ALA A 79 8.12 5.77 -10.69
N ARG A 80 6.92 5.33 -10.28
CA ARG A 80 5.67 5.70 -10.96
C ARG A 80 5.40 7.20 -10.91
N ALA A 81 5.60 7.84 -9.76
CA ALA A 81 5.33 9.27 -9.63
C ALA A 81 6.26 10.13 -10.53
N ALA A 82 7.51 9.73 -10.67
CA ALA A 82 8.45 10.35 -11.60
C ALA A 82 7.99 10.18 -13.04
N LYS A 83 7.64 8.95 -13.45
CA LYS A 83 7.24 8.64 -14.82
C LYS A 83 5.93 9.30 -15.23
N VAL A 84 4.91 9.27 -14.36
CA VAL A 84 3.54 9.71 -14.69
C VAL A 84 3.31 11.19 -14.38
N PHE A 85 3.95 11.73 -13.34
CA PHE A 85 3.68 13.08 -12.85
C PHE A 85 4.91 14.00 -12.87
N GLY A 86 6.06 13.55 -13.37
CA GLY A 86 7.28 14.35 -13.46
C GLY A 86 7.89 14.71 -12.10
N VAL A 87 7.63 13.92 -11.05
CA VAL A 87 8.23 14.13 -9.73
C VAL A 87 9.74 13.86 -9.79
N ALA A 88 10.54 14.82 -9.32
CA ALA A 88 11.98 14.64 -9.22
C ALA A 88 12.34 13.55 -8.19
N ILE A 89 13.23 12.64 -8.56
CA ILE A 89 13.70 11.52 -7.73
C ILE A 89 15.21 11.32 -7.89
N ASP A 90 15.82 10.66 -6.91
CA ASP A 90 17.11 10.00 -7.11
C ASP A 90 16.84 8.67 -7.83
N GLU A 91 17.12 8.61 -9.13
CA GLU A 91 16.82 7.43 -9.95
C GLU A 91 17.56 6.18 -9.47
N ALA A 92 18.84 6.29 -9.12
CA ALA A 92 19.65 5.14 -8.72
C ALA A 92 19.15 4.56 -7.37
N LEU A 93 18.86 5.41 -6.40
CA LEU A 93 18.30 5.00 -5.12
C LEU A 93 16.89 4.42 -5.28
N THR A 94 16.05 5.03 -6.11
CA THR A 94 14.67 4.58 -6.34
C THR A 94 14.65 3.21 -7.02
N GLN A 95 15.48 2.99 -8.04
CA GLN A 95 15.57 1.72 -8.76
C GLN A 95 16.13 0.59 -7.87
N SER A 96 17.20 0.86 -7.11
CA SER A 96 17.76 -0.12 -6.18
C SER A 96 16.81 -0.48 -5.04
N THR A 97 16.09 0.52 -4.50
CA THR A 97 15.03 0.29 -3.49
C THR A 97 13.89 -0.54 -4.07
N SER A 98 13.47 -0.26 -5.30
CA SER A 98 12.43 -1.01 -6.01
C SER A 98 12.81 -2.47 -6.21
N ALA A 99 14.01 -2.73 -6.74
CA ALA A 99 14.48 -4.10 -6.93
C ALA A 99 14.54 -4.88 -5.61
N ARG A 100 15.03 -4.25 -4.53
CA ARG A 100 15.14 -4.87 -3.20
C ARG A 100 13.77 -5.23 -2.62
N VAL A 101 12.80 -4.32 -2.67
CA VAL A 101 11.47 -4.56 -2.07
C VAL A 101 10.64 -5.55 -2.88
N LEU A 102 10.71 -5.51 -4.22
CA LEU A 102 10.03 -6.49 -5.08
C LEU A 102 10.62 -7.89 -4.89
N ALA A 103 11.93 -8.02 -4.78
CA ALA A 103 12.57 -9.30 -4.48
C ALA A 103 12.23 -9.81 -3.07
N LEU A 104 12.06 -8.92 -2.08
CA LEU A 104 11.59 -9.29 -0.75
C LEU A 104 10.16 -9.83 -0.78
N LEU A 105 9.26 -9.16 -1.51
CA LEU A 105 7.88 -9.60 -1.70
C LEU A 105 7.83 -10.98 -2.36
N GLU A 106 8.56 -11.16 -3.46
CA GLU A 106 8.65 -12.43 -4.18
C GLU A 106 9.05 -13.59 -3.25
N ARG A 107 10.10 -13.40 -2.44
CA ARG A 107 10.54 -14.43 -1.48
C ARG A 107 9.55 -14.66 -0.35
N SER A 108 8.91 -13.60 0.13
CA SER A 108 7.95 -13.70 1.25
C SER A 108 6.66 -14.40 0.83
N LEU A 109 6.32 -14.35 -0.46
CA LEU A 109 5.14 -14.99 -1.04
C LEU A 109 5.43 -16.41 -1.57
N ALA A 110 6.67 -16.89 -1.45
CA ALA A 110 7.01 -18.26 -1.81
C ALA A 110 6.29 -19.24 -0.87
N GLY A 111 5.30 -19.96 -1.40
CA GLY A 111 4.48 -20.90 -0.62
C GLY A 111 3.43 -20.24 0.27
N ALA A 112 3.22 -18.92 0.18
CA ALA A 112 2.23 -18.19 0.96
C ALA A 112 1.16 -17.56 0.05
N ALA A 113 -0.11 -17.65 0.46
CA ALA A 113 -1.21 -17.03 -0.27
C ALA A 113 -1.22 -15.50 -0.09
N PHE A 114 -0.98 -15.04 1.15
CA PHE A 114 -0.99 -13.63 1.57
C PHE A 114 0.23 -13.33 2.45
N LEU A 115 0.44 -12.05 2.78
CA LEU A 115 1.68 -11.59 3.44
C LEU A 115 1.82 -12.03 4.90
N VAL A 116 0.71 -12.29 5.61
CA VAL A 116 0.70 -12.70 7.01
C VAL A 116 -0.43 -13.68 7.28
N GLY A 117 -0.09 -14.84 7.82
CA GLY A 117 -1.07 -15.87 8.19
C GLY A 117 -1.70 -16.53 6.97
N ASP A 118 -2.89 -17.10 7.17
CA ASP A 118 -3.58 -17.92 6.17
C ASP A 118 -4.58 -17.14 5.30
N GLY A 119 -4.73 -15.83 5.52
CA GLY A 119 -5.72 -14.98 4.87
C GLY A 119 -5.23 -13.54 4.64
N PRO A 120 -6.01 -12.73 3.89
CA PRO A 120 -5.63 -11.36 3.61
C PRO A 120 -5.69 -10.50 4.88
N THR A 121 -4.74 -9.58 4.99
CA THR A 121 -4.67 -8.59 6.07
C THR A 121 -4.53 -7.18 5.50
N ILE A 122 -4.55 -6.17 6.36
CA ILE A 122 -4.26 -4.80 5.94
C ILE A 122 -2.84 -4.62 5.38
N ALA A 123 -1.92 -5.58 5.63
CA ALA A 123 -0.64 -5.62 4.94
C ALA A 123 -0.84 -5.76 3.42
N ASP A 124 -1.71 -6.68 2.99
CA ASP A 124 -1.95 -6.92 1.57
C ASP A 124 -2.56 -5.68 0.90
N VAL A 125 -3.51 -5.03 1.57
CA VAL A 125 -4.14 -3.78 1.10
C VAL A 125 -3.11 -2.65 0.95
N ALA A 126 -2.24 -2.46 1.95
CA ALA A 126 -1.24 -1.40 1.95
C ALA A 126 -0.17 -1.59 0.86
N LEU A 127 0.18 -2.83 0.53
CA LEU A 127 1.22 -3.12 -0.46
C LEU A 127 0.67 -3.29 -1.89
N TYR A 128 -0.61 -3.64 -2.05
CA TYR A 128 -1.19 -3.97 -3.37
C TYR A 128 -1.01 -2.84 -4.38
N THR A 129 -1.52 -1.64 -4.10
CA THR A 129 -1.66 -0.59 -5.12
C THR A 129 -0.31 -0.15 -5.70
N TYR A 130 0.69 0.08 -4.86
CA TYR A 130 2.03 0.46 -5.36
C TYR A 130 2.73 -0.67 -6.10
N THR A 131 2.42 -1.92 -5.78
CA THR A 131 2.98 -3.09 -6.45
C THR A 131 2.31 -3.31 -7.81
N ALA A 132 0.98 -3.33 -7.87
CA ALA A 132 0.19 -3.54 -9.09
C ALA A 132 0.51 -2.50 -10.17
N HIS A 133 0.79 -1.26 -9.78
CA HIS A 133 1.12 -0.17 -10.70
C HIS A 133 2.62 0.08 -10.87
N ALA A 134 3.51 -0.77 -10.33
CA ALA A 134 4.95 -0.67 -10.55
C ALA A 134 5.35 -0.61 -12.05
N PRO A 135 4.67 -1.33 -12.98
CA PRO A 135 4.95 -1.22 -14.42
C PRO A 135 4.75 0.19 -14.99
N GLU A 136 3.85 1.00 -14.44
CA GLU A 136 3.66 2.41 -14.85
C GLU A 136 4.87 3.28 -14.47
N GLY A 137 5.73 2.82 -13.56
CA GLY A 137 7.04 3.41 -13.25
C GLY A 137 8.21 2.78 -14.02
N GLY A 138 7.94 1.94 -15.02
CA GLY A 138 8.98 1.23 -15.79
C GLY A 138 9.56 0.00 -15.09
N LEU A 139 8.96 -0.47 -14.00
CA LEU A 139 9.41 -1.63 -13.25
C LEU A 139 8.66 -2.89 -13.71
N SER A 140 9.34 -3.78 -14.42
CA SER A 140 8.74 -5.05 -14.86
C SER A 140 8.46 -5.97 -13.68
N LEU A 141 7.24 -6.52 -13.64
CA LEU A 141 6.87 -7.58 -12.69
C LEU A 141 7.05 -8.99 -13.26
N ALA A 142 7.48 -9.14 -14.52
CA ALA A 142 7.66 -10.44 -15.16
C ALA A 142 8.57 -11.41 -14.37
N PRO A 143 9.65 -10.97 -13.70
CA PRO A 143 10.53 -11.85 -12.93
C PRO A 143 9.95 -12.38 -11.61
N TYR A 144 8.77 -11.92 -11.18
CA TYR A 144 8.23 -12.18 -9.85
C TYR A 144 6.91 -12.97 -9.91
N PRO A 145 6.95 -14.28 -10.18
CA PRO A 145 5.75 -15.10 -10.34
C PRO A 145 4.91 -15.20 -9.07
N ASN A 146 5.52 -15.33 -7.87
CA ASN A 146 4.75 -15.42 -6.62
C ASN A 146 4.06 -14.09 -6.30
N LEU A 147 4.76 -12.98 -6.54
CA LEU A 147 4.20 -11.62 -6.42
C LEU A 147 3.02 -11.42 -7.38
N ARG A 148 3.16 -11.82 -8.65
CA ARG A 148 2.06 -11.70 -9.62
C ARG A 148 0.85 -12.55 -9.24
N ALA A 149 1.07 -13.79 -8.80
CA ALA A 149 -0.03 -14.65 -8.33
C ALA A 149 -0.70 -14.07 -7.08
N TRP A 150 0.04 -13.38 -6.21
CA TRP A 150 -0.53 -12.65 -5.08
C TRP A 150 -1.39 -11.46 -5.51
N LEU A 151 -0.98 -10.68 -6.51
CA LEU A 151 -1.81 -9.61 -7.07
C LEU A 151 -3.15 -10.15 -7.58
N GLU A 152 -3.12 -11.25 -8.35
CA GLU A 152 -4.32 -11.92 -8.86
C GLU A 152 -5.24 -12.38 -7.72
N ARG A 153 -4.67 -12.89 -6.61
CA ARG A 153 -5.46 -13.28 -5.43
C ARG A 153 -6.09 -12.09 -4.71
N VAL A 154 -5.38 -10.98 -4.58
CA VAL A 154 -5.92 -9.74 -3.98
C VAL A 154 -7.06 -9.18 -4.85
N GLU A 155 -6.88 -9.19 -6.18
CA GLU A 155 -7.88 -8.73 -7.15
C GLU A 155 -9.14 -9.60 -7.16
N ALA A 156 -9.03 -10.87 -6.77
CA ALA A 156 -10.15 -11.80 -6.64
C ALA A 156 -10.92 -11.67 -5.32
N LEU A 157 -10.50 -10.81 -4.38
CA LEU A 157 -11.21 -10.64 -3.11
C LEU A 157 -12.60 -10.03 -3.30
N PRO A 158 -13.63 -10.48 -2.56
CA PRO A 158 -14.95 -9.87 -2.61
C PRO A 158 -14.90 -8.37 -2.27
N GLY A 159 -15.52 -7.55 -3.13
CA GLY A 159 -15.54 -6.09 -2.95
C GLY A 159 -14.26 -5.38 -3.40
N PHE A 160 -13.32 -6.06 -4.06
CA PHE A 160 -12.17 -5.43 -4.67
C PHE A 160 -12.58 -4.40 -5.72
N VAL A 161 -11.97 -3.21 -5.65
CA VAL A 161 -12.15 -2.13 -6.62
C VAL A 161 -10.77 -1.73 -7.14
N ALA A 162 -10.53 -1.97 -8.43
CA ALA A 162 -9.25 -1.64 -9.04
C ALA A 162 -9.02 -0.13 -9.09
N MET A 163 -7.78 0.29 -8.80
CA MET A 163 -7.34 1.63 -9.14
C MET A 163 -7.23 1.76 -10.68
N LEU A 164 -7.73 2.87 -11.21
CA LEU A 164 -7.63 3.16 -12.63
C LEU A 164 -6.15 3.30 -13.04
N ARG A 165 -5.79 2.69 -14.17
CA ARG A 165 -4.45 2.82 -14.76
C ARG A 165 -4.23 4.24 -15.29
N SER A 166 -2.99 4.69 -15.25
CA SER A 166 -2.61 5.94 -15.93
C SER A 166 -2.75 5.78 -17.44
N ALA A 167 -3.05 6.88 -18.14
CA ALA A 167 -2.96 6.89 -19.60
C ALA A 167 -1.51 6.57 -20.03
N ALA A 168 -1.39 5.82 -21.13
CA ALA A 168 -0.11 5.42 -21.72
C ALA A 168 0.64 6.62 -22.32
#